data_AF-A0A7X8MLH3-F1
#
_entry.id   AF-A0A7X8MLH3-F1
#
_cell.length_a   1.000
_cell.length_b   1.000
_cell.length_c   1.000
_cell.angle_alpha   90.00
_cell.angle_beta   90.00
_cell.angle_gamma   90.00
#
_symmetry.space_group_name_H-M   'P 1'
#
loop_
_entity.id
_entity.type
_entity.pdbx_description
1 polymer ?
#
loop_
_entity_poly.entity_id
_entity_poly.type
_entity_poly.pdbx_seq_one_letter_code
_entity_poly.pdbx_strand_id
1 'polypeptide(L)'
;MELEPKQQQAIIALLTQPTITGAAESIGINPKTLHEWLKQPDFREAYAEARDQTMDQAITRLQQAISKAIDTLIAIMGSDLAKDAARVTAARTILDMAFKAYELEQIAERLTKLEQRLEGLNEQAQRGNQ
;
A
#
# COMPACT_ATOMS: atom_id res chain seq x y z
N MET A 1 -26.42 1.07 -8.02
CA MET A 1 -27.23 -0.17 -8.15
C MET A 1 -26.77 -1.12 -7.06
N GLU A 2 -27.69 -1.85 -6.43
CA GLU A 2 -27.36 -2.75 -5.32
C GLU A 2 -26.87 -4.10 -5.88
N LEU A 3 -25.74 -4.59 -5.39
CA LEU A 3 -25.18 -5.88 -5.82
C LEU A 3 -26.03 -7.04 -5.29
N GLU A 4 -26.24 -8.04 -6.13
CA GLU A 4 -26.89 -9.27 -5.70
C GLU A 4 -26.06 -9.99 -4.61
N PRO A 5 -26.69 -10.70 -3.65
CA PRO A 5 -25.97 -11.38 -2.58
C PRO A 5 -24.86 -12.33 -3.07
N LYS A 6 -25.05 -12.94 -4.24
CA LYS A 6 -24.04 -13.82 -4.86
C LYS A 6 -22.85 -13.04 -5.43
N GLN A 7 -23.07 -11.82 -5.89
CA GLN A 7 -22.01 -10.92 -6.34
C GLN A 7 -21.17 -10.43 -5.15
N GLN A 8 -21.79 -10.12 -4.01
CA GLN A 8 -21.07 -9.79 -2.78
C GLN A 8 -20.18 -10.95 -2.30
N GLN A 9 -20.69 -12.19 -2.31
CA GLN A 9 -19.89 -13.39 -2.02
C GLN A 9 -18.71 -13.54 -3.00
N ALA A 10 -18.93 -13.23 -4.27
CA ALA A 10 -17.89 -13.30 -5.29
C ALA A 10 -16.77 -12.28 -5.08
N ILE A 11 -17.09 -11.06 -4.60
CA ILE A 11 -16.08 -10.06 -4.22
C ILE A 11 -15.17 -10.61 -3.12
N ILE A 12 -15.74 -11.20 -2.06
CA ILE A 12 -14.97 -11.80 -0.96
C ILE A 12 -14.10 -12.97 -1.48
N ALA A 13 -14.65 -13.81 -2.35
CA ALA A 13 -13.93 -14.91 -2.95
C ALA A 13 -12.76 -14.43 -3.82
N LEU A 14 -12.94 -13.36 -4.59
CA LEU A 14 -11.89 -12.74 -5.40
C LEU A 14 -10.76 -12.15 -4.56
N LEU A 15 -11.05 -11.66 -3.35
CA LEU A 15 -10.03 -11.13 -2.43
C LEU A 15 -9.23 -12.21 -1.69
N THR A 16 -9.76 -13.44 -1.61
CA THR A 16 -9.17 -14.52 -0.78
C THR A 16 -8.57 -15.65 -1.61
N GLN A 17 -9.01 -15.84 -2.84
CA GLN A 17 -8.52 -16.90 -3.73
C GLN A 17 -7.45 -16.39 -4.69
N PRO A 18 -6.42 -17.20 -5.00
CA PRO A 18 -5.31 -16.79 -5.85
C PRO A 18 -5.69 -16.67 -7.34
N THR A 19 -6.85 -17.19 -7.75
CA THR A 19 -7.30 -17.17 -9.15
C THR A 19 -8.80 -16.92 -9.26
N ILE A 20 -9.24 -16.34 -10.38
CA ILE A 20 -10.67 -16.10 -10.66
C ILE A 20 -11.43 -17.44 -10.73
N THR A 21 -10.83 -18.48 -11.30
CA THR A 21 -11.42 -19.82 -11.34
C THR A 21 -11.61 -20.37 -9.93
N GLY A 22 -10.61 -20.30 -9.06
CA GLY A 22 -10.73 -20.72 -7.67
C GLY A 22 -11.75 -19.90 -6.87
N ALA A 23 -11.83 -18.59 -7.14
CA ALA A 23 -12.88 -17.73 -6.56
C ALA A 23 -14.28 -18.22 -6.95
N ALA A 24 -14.52 -18.46 -8.24
CA ALA A 24 -15.79 -18.96 -8.74
C ALA A 24 -16.17 -20.34 -8.16
N GLU A 25 -15.21 -21.27 -8.13
CA GLU A 25 -15.39 -22.61 -7.57
C GLU A 25 -15.70 -22.58 -6.07
N SER A 26 -15.01 -21.74 -5.30
CA SER A 26 -15.20 -21.63 -3.85
C SER A 26 -16.60 -21.17 -3.42
N ILE A 27 -17.32 -20.47 -4.30
CA ILE A 27 -18.71 -20.06 -4.09
C ILE A 27 -19.70 -20.84 -4.95
N GLY A 28 -19.25 -21.87 -5.69
CA GLY A 28 -20.10 -22.75 -6.48
C GLY A 28 -20.74 -22.10 -7.70
N ILE A 29 -20.05 -21.20 -8.40
CA ILE A 29 -20.50 -20.62 -9.67
C ILE A 29 -19.58 -21.01 -10.83
N ASN A 30 -20.08 -20.91 -12.06
CA ASN A 30 -19.26 -21.11 -13.24
C ASN A 30 -18.23 -19.97 -13.38
N PRO A 31 -16.93 -20.24 -13.63
CA PRO A 31 -15.91 -19.20 -13.86
C PRO A 31 -16.28 -18.20 -14.97
N LYS A 32 -17.06 -18.63 -15.97
CA LYS A 32 -17.58 -17.75 -17.03
C LYS A 32 -18.54 -16.70 -16.47
N THR A 33 -19.40 -17.06 -15.51
CA THR A 33 -20.32 -16.12 -14.84
C THR A 33 -19.54 -15.03 -14.10
N LEU A 34 -18.50 -15.41 -13.36
CA LEU A 34 -17.66 -14.45 -12.64
C LEU A 34 -16.90 -13.52 -13.61
N HIS A 35 -16.44 -14.04 -14.74
CA HIS A 35 -15.84 -13.23 -15.81
C HIS A 35 -16.81 -12.22 -16.40
N GLU A 36 -18.08 -12.58 -16.60
CA GLU A 36 -19.09 -11.63 -17.09
C GLU A 36 -19.40 -10.55 -16.04
N TRP A 37 -19.48 -10.89 -14.75
CA TRP A 37 -19.63 -9.89 -13.69
C TRP A 37 -18.46 -8.91 -13.64
N LEU A 38 -17.21 -9.37 -13.81
CA LEU A 38 -16.04 -8.48 -13.86
C LEU A 38 -16.06 -7.47 -15.03
N LYS A 39 -16.89 -7.69 -16.06
CA LYS A 39 -17.11 -6.72 -17.15
C LYS A 39 -18.18 -5.68 -16.82
N GLN A 40 -19.01 -5.93 -15.81
CA GLN A 40 -20.06 -5.01 -15.40
C GLN A 40 -19.43 -3.86 -14.58
N PRO A 41 -19.73 -2.58 -14.92
CA PRO A 41 -19.14 -1.43 -14.23
C PRO A 41 -19.34 -1.47 -12.71
N ASP A 42 -20.57 -1.68 -12.23
CA ASP A 42 -20.88 -1.66 -10.80
C ASP A 42 -20.14 -2.74 -10.00
N PHE A 43 -20.08 -3.97 -10.54
CA PHE A 43 -19.37 -5.07 -9.89
C PHE A 43 -17.87 -4.81 -9.86
N ARG A 44 -17.31 -4.27 -10.94
CA ARG A 44 -15.89 -3.91 -11.03
C ARG A 44 -15.54 -2.80 -10.04
N GLU A 45 -16.38 -1.77 -9.94
CA GLU A 45 -16.20 -0.67 -9.00
C GLU A 45 -16.23 -1.17 -7.55
N ALA A 46 -17.24 -1.95 -7.18
CA ALA A 46 -17.34 -2.54 -5.85
C ALA A 46 -16.18 -3.50 -5.52
N TYR A 47 -15.71 -4.28 -6.50
CA TYR A 47 -14.52 -5.12 -6.31
C TYR A 47 -13.25 -4.28 -6.13
N ALA A 48 -13.08 -3.21 -6.90
CA ALA A 48 -11.95 -2.30 -6.76
C ALA A 48 -11.96 -1.63 -5.37
N GLU A 49 -13.11 -1.12 -4.93
CA GLU A 49 -13.28 -0.52 -3.61
C GLU A 49 -12.93 -1.52 -2.49
N ALA A 50 -13.45 -2.75 -2.55
CA ALA A 50 -13.16 -3.76 -1.53
C ALA A 50 -11.68 -4.18 -1.52
N ARG A 51 -11.02 -4.18 -2.68
CA ARG A 51 -9.58 -4.42 -2.79
C ARG A 51 -8.78 -3.29 -2.17
N ASP A 52 -9.18 -2.04 -2.43
CA ASP A 52 -8.51 -0.86 -1.90
C ASP A 52 -8.64 -0.81 -0.36
N GLN A 53 -9.84 -1.08 0.18
CA GLN A 53 -10.05 -1.23 1.63
C GLN A 53 -9.19 -2.34 2.25
N THR A 54 -9.02 -3.47 1.56
CA THR A 54 -8.15 -4.56 2.01
C THR A 54 -6.68 -4.13 2.03
N MET A 55 -6.26 -3.37 1.02
CA MET A 55 -4.91 -2.83 0.93
C MET A 55 -4.64 -1.82 2.05
N ASP A 56 -5.57 -0.91 2.31
CA ASP A 56 -5.46 0.08 3.40
C ASP A 56 -5.30 -0.59 4.77
N GLN A 57 -6.04 -1.67 5.01
CA GLN A 57 -5.89 -2.47 6.23
C GLN A 57 -4.52 -3.15 6.31
N ALA A 58 -4.02 -3.68 5.18
CA ALA A 58 -2.69 -4.29 5.13
C ALA A 58 -1.58 -3.25 5.40
N ILE A 59 -1.69 -2.06 4.81
CA ILE A 59 -0.78 -0.93 5.04
C ILE A 59 -0.80 -0.53 6.52
N THR A 60 -1.99 -0.42 7.11
CA THR A 60 -2.14 -0.07 8.53
C THR A 60 -1.44 -1.10 9.43
N ARG A 61 -1.63 -2.40 9.16
CA ARG A 61 -0.95 -3.47 9.91
C ARG A 61 0.57 -3.43 9.74
N LEU A 62 1.04 -3.12 8.53
CA LEU A 62 2.46 -2.96 8.25
C LEU A 62 3.05 -1.79 9.04
N GLN A 63 2.38 -0.63 9.04
CA GLN A 63 2.80 0.54 9.81
C GLN A 63 2.90 0.22 11.31
N GLN A 64 1.91 -0.47 11.88
CA GLN A 64 1.95 -0.91 13.28
C GLN A 64 3.12 -1.86 13.56
N ALA A 65 3.39 -2.81 12.67
CA ALA A 65 4.51 -3.73 12.81
C ALA A 65 5.87 -3.00 12.78
N ILE A 66 6.00 -1.98 11.92
CA ILE A 66 7.18 -1.11 11.86
C ILE A 66 7.36 -0.36 13.18
N SER A 67 6.31 0.27 13.70
CA SER A 67 6.37 0.97 15.01
C SER A 67 6.85 0.02 16.12
N LYS A 68 6.28 -1.18 16.18
CA LYS A 68 6.69 -2.19 17.18
C LYS A 68 8.14 -2.65 17.00
N ALA A 69 8.64 -2.76 15.78
CA ALA A 69 10.02 -3.10 15.51
C ALA A 69 10.97 -2.00 15.99
N ILE A 70 10.63 -0.73 15.76
CA ILE A 70 11.38 0.43 16.26
C ILE A 70 11.42 0.41 17.79
N ASP A 71 10.27 0.23 18.45
CA ASP A 71 10.19 0.15 19.92
C ASP A 71 11.08 -0.97 20.47
N THR A 72 11.11 -2.12 19.78
CA THR A 72 11.96 -3.25 20.14
C THR A 72 13.45 -2.89 20.05
N LEU A 73 13.87 -2.19 18.98
CA LEU A 73 15.25 -1.73 18.83
C LEU A 73 15.63 -0.72 19.91
N ILE A 74 14.74 0.23 20.22
CA ILE A 74 14.95 1.23 21.29
C ILE A 74 15.12 0.53 22.64
N ALA A 75 14.25 -0.44 22.95
CA ALA A 75 14.31 -1.21 24.17
C ALA A 75 15.62 -2.02 24.29
N ILE A 76 16.06 -2.68 23.22
CA ILE A 76 17.34 -3.43 23.20
C ILE A 76 18.51 -2.47 23.40
N MET A 77 18.52 -1.33 22.71
CA MET A 77 19.59 -0.32 22.81
C MET A 77 19.76 0.20 24.25
N GLY A 78 18.66 0.46 24.95
CA GLY A 78 18.63 0.96 26.32
C GLY A 78 18.72 -0.10 27.42
N SER A 79 18.75 -1.39 27.08
CA SER A 79 18.71 -2.47 28.08
C SER A 79 20.10 -2.83 28.63
N ASP A 80 20.25 -2.77 29.95
CA ASP A 80 21.47 -3.23 30.65
C ASP A 80 21.59 -4.76 30.71
N LEU A 81 20.51 -5.48 30.38
CA LEU A 81 20.51 -6.95 30.28
C LEU A 81 20.97 -7.45 28.91
N ALA A 82 20.97 -6.58 27.90
CA ALA A 82 21.42 -6.92 26.56
C ALA A 82 22.95 -6.88 26.46
N LYS A 83 23.53 -7.81 25.68
CA LYS A 83 24.96 -7.78 25.36
C LYS A 83 25.30 -6.49 24.62
N ASP A 84 26.48 -5.92 24.87
CA ASP A 84 26.95 -4.68 24.23
C ASP A 84 26.83 -4.71 22.70
N ALA A 85 27.19 -5.83 22.08
CA ALA A 85 27.06 -6.00 20.64
C ALA A 85 25.61 -5.87 20.13
N ALA A 86 24.62 -6.33 20.89
CA ALA A 86 23.20 -6.19 20.55
C ALA A 86 22.74 -4.73 20.68
N ARG A 87 23.20 -4.03 21.72
CA ARG A 87 22.91 -2.59 21.93
C ARG A 87 23.50 -1.74 20.82
N VAL A 88 24.77 -1.97 20.46
CA VAL A 88 25.45 -1.28 19.35
C VAL A 88 24.77 -1.58 18.01
N THR A 89 24.35 -2.82 17.78
CA THR A 89 23.62 -3.18 16.55
C THR A 89 22.28 -2.46 16.47
N ALA A 90 21.50 -2.43 17.55
CA ALA A 90 20.23 -1.72 17.59
C ALA A 90 20.40 -0.21 17.35
N ALA A 91 21.39 0.42 18.00
CA ALA A 91 21.73 1.82 17.78
C ALA A 91 22.12 2.11 16.32
N ARG A 92 22.99 1.26 15.73
CA ARG A 92 23.40 1.39 14.33
C ARG A 92 22.20 1.26 13.39
N THR A 93 21.33 0.27 13.61
CA THR A 93 20.14 0.07 12.78
C THR A 93 19.20 1.27 12.82
N ILE A 94 18.97 1.85 14.00
CA ILE A 94 18.14 3.06 14.15
C ILE A 94 18.75 4.23 13.38
N LEU A 95 20.06 4.48 13.54
CA LEU A 95 20.76 5.56 12.83
C LEU A 95 20.73 5.36 11.31
N ASP A 96 21.02 4.15 10.82
CA ASP A 96 21.00 3.80 9.40
C ASP A 96 19.60 4.05 8.80
N MET A 97 18.54 3.68 9.51
CA MET A 97 17.16 3.92 9.07
C MET A 97 16.81 5.41 9.08
N ALA A 98 17.23 6.17 10.09
CA ALA A 98 16.99 7.60 10.19
C ALA A 98 17.66 8.37 9.04
N PHE A 99 18.92 8.07 8.72
CA PHE A 99 19.61 8.71 7.59
C PHE A 99 18.94 8.40 6.25
N LYS A 100 18.57 7.15 6.00
CA LYS A 100 17.86 6.77 4.78
C LYS A 100 16.51 7.48 4.65
N ALA A 101 15.76 7.58 5.74
CA ALA A 101 14.48 8.28 5.74
C ALA A 101 14.66 9.77 5.41
N TYR A 102 15.64 10.42 6.02
CA TYR A 102 15.98 11.82 5.76
C TYR A 102 16.43 12.04 4.30
N GLU A 103 17.28 11.18 3.76
CA GLU A 103 17.72 11.25 2.36
C GLU A 103 16.54 11.10 1.39
N LEU A 104 15.62 10.16 1.64
CA LEU A 104 14.43 9.98 0.82
C LEU A 104 13.50 11.20 0.87
N GLU A 105 13.29 11.78 2.04
CA GLU A 105 12.47 13.00 2.20
C GLU A 105 13.09 14.19 1.45
N GLN A 106 14.41 14.37 1.57
CA GLN A 106 15.13 15.42 0.84
C GLN A 106 15.06 15.24 -0.68
N ILE A 107 15.14 13.99 -1.17
CA ILE A 107 14.99 13.69 -2.60
C ILE A 107 13.57 13.97 -3.06
N ALA A 108 12.56 13.53 -2.30
CA ALA A 108 11.16 13.76 -2.61
C ALA A 108 10.83 15.26 -2.66
N GLU A 109 11.27 16.05 -1.68
CA GLU A 109 11.06 17.50 -1.66
C GLU A 109 11.70 18.19 -2.88
N ARG A 110 12.93 17.79 -3.24
CA ARG A 110 13.61 18.31 -4.42
C ARG A 110 12.89 17.94 -5.71
N LEU A 111 12.33 16.73 -5.80
CA LEU A 111 11.55 16.28 -6.95
C LEU A 111 10.28 17.11 -7.10
N THR A 112 9.51 17.28 -6.04
CA THR A 112 8.30 18.12 -6.05
C THR A 112 8.61 19.56 -6.48
N LYS A 113 9.70 20.16 -5.99
CA LYS A 113 10.13 21.51 -6.42
C LYS A 113 10.50 21.56 -7.90
N LEU A 114 11.07 20.49 -8.46
CA LEU A 114 11.38 20.41 -9.89
C LEU A 114 10.12 20.25 -10.73
N GLU A 115 9.20 19.38 -10.32
CA GLU A 115 7.90 19.17 -10.99
C GLU A 115 7.11 20.48 -11.08
N GLN A 116 6.99 21.22 -9.97
CA GLN A 116 6.32 22.53 -9.94
C GLN A 116 6.97 23.57 -10.86
N ARG A 117 8.31 23.58 -10.96
CA ARG A 117 9.02 24.49 -11.87
C ARG A 117 8.76 24.14 -13.32
N LEU A 118 8.74 22.86 -13.66
CA LEU A 118 8.47 22.39 -15.03
C LEU A 118 7.03 22.70 -15.45
N GLU A 119 6.06 22.51 -14.56
CA GLU A 119 4.67 22.92 -14.78
C GLU A 119 4.56 24.42 -15.05
N GLY A 120 5.20 25.26 -14.22
CA GLY A 120 5.21 26.71 -14.41
C GLY A 120 5.88 27.15 -15.72
N LEU A 121 6.95 26.49 -16.16
CA LEU A 121 7.59 26.76 -17.45
C LEU A 121 6.70 26.38 -18.63
N ASN A 122 5.99 25.25 -18.56
CA ASN A 122 5.05 24.83 -19.58
C ASN A 122 3.88 25.82 -19.71
N GLU A 123 3.35 26.31 -18.59
CA GLU A 123 2.32 27.35 -18.60
C GLU A 123 2.81 28.66 -19.23
N GLN A 124 4.03 29.08 -18.94
CA GLN A 124 4.63 30.28 -19.54
C GLN A 124 4.84 30.14 -21.05
N ALA A 125 5.32 28.99 -21.50
CA ALA A 125 5.49 28.71 -22.93
C ALA A 125 4.15 28.70 -23.69
N GLN A 126 3.07 28.21 -23.05
CA GLN A 126 1.72 28.23 -23.63
C GLN A 126 1.14 29.65 -23.69
N ARG A 127 1.40 30.50 -22.69
CA ARG A 127 0.96 31.91 -22.67
C ARG A 127 1.72 32.78 -23.67
N GLY A 128 2.99 32.49 -23.95
CA GLY A 128 3.78 33.24 -24.94
C GLY A 128 3.46 32.91 -26.41
N ASN A 129 2.69 31.85 -26.66
CA ASN A 129 2.27 31.39 -27.99
C ASN A 129 0.80 31.75 -28.33
N GLN A 130 0.11 32.49 -27.46
CA GLN A 130 -1.22 33.06 -27.68
C GLN A 130 -1.12 34.56 -27.95
#